data_AF-A0A6J3KLD2-F1
#
_entry.id   AF-A0A6J3KLD2-F1
#
_cell.length_a   1.000
_cell.length_b   1.000
_cell.length_c   1.000
_cell.angle_alpha   90.00
_cell.angle_beta   90.00
_cell.angle_gamma   90.00
#
_symmetry.space_group_name_H-M   'P 1'
#
loop_
_entity.id
_entity.type
_entity.pdbx_description
1 polymer ?
#
loop_
_entity_poly.entity_id
_entity_poly.type
_entity_poly.pdbx_seq_one_letter_code
_entity_poly.pdbx_strand_id
1 'polypeptide(L)'
;MQTPSAVHYIEQKGRYVKNEETGEVYPVQNVPLPLLYPKEFHEGLWGGEAIIQGFTKKHKYARRYPRFWFPTLKKSVVYSEVLDKYISVVVTNRTIDLINEHYGFDHYLLKTPACDLKSELALKIKRQILLSLLDKTLYPDDPVKKEEIYNKYKEYLTAYTRGEIEWYGLTYKEACQKFIKQNEEKNEVKPLKLQYRSELIAQLKEEESQIAVKKPSVWKLPWNPFTSSKSN
;
A
#
# COMPACT_ATOMS: atom_id res chain seq x y z
N MET A 1 10.32 -12.95 -4.03
CA MET A 1 8.88 -12.67 -4.18
C MET A 1 8.12 -13.91 -3.76
N GLN A 2 7.06 -13.75 -2.96
CA GLN A 2 6.22 -14.87 -2.55
C GLN A 2 5.45 -15.41 -3.77
N THR A 3 5.46 -16.73 -3.95
CA THR A 3 4.70 -17.39 -5.01
C THR A 3 3.23 -17.46 -4.59
N PRO A 4 2.27 -17.14 -5.48
CA PRO A 4 0.87 -17.25 -5.16
C PRO A 4 0.46 -18.72 -5.00
N SER A 5 -0.59 -18.97 -4.24
CA SER A 5 -1.22 -20.30 -4.12
C SER A 5 -1.65 -20.82 -5.49
N ALA A 6 -1.47 -22.12 -5.75
CA ALA A 6 -2.08 -22.74 -6.91
C ALA A 6 -3.61 -22.72 -6.83
N VAL A 7 -4.22 -22.35 -7.95
CA VAL A 7 -5.68 -22.30 -8.13
C VAL A 7 -6.08 -23.15 -9.33
N HIS A 8 -5.42 -22.96 -10.47
CA HIS A 8 -5.79 -23.59 -11.74
C HIS A 8 -4.97 -24.84 -12.08
N TYR A 9 -4.10 -25.27 -11.17
CA TYR A 9 -3.31 -26.48 -11.31
C TYR A 9 -3.16 -27.15 -9.95
N ILE A 10 -2.88 -28.45 -9.96
CA ILE A 10 -2.68 -29.22 -8.73
C ILE A 10 -1.19 -29.24 -8.44
N GLU A 11 -0.79 -28.63 -7.33
CA GLU A 11 0.60 -28.68 -6.87
C GLU A 11 0.98 -30.10 -6.46
N GLN A 12 2.09 -30.59 -7.02
CA GLN A 12 2.71 -31.82 -6.54
C GLN A 12 3.52 -31.51 -5.28
N LYS A 13 3.27 -32.28 -4.22
CA LYS A 13 3.99 -32.16 -2.95
C LYS A 13 5.27 -32.99 -2.99
N GLY A 14 6.33 -32.47 -2.37
CA GLY A 14 7.63 -33.13 -2.29
C GLY A 14 8.66 -32.55 -3.27
N ARG A 15 9.92 -32.96 -3.11
CA ARG A 15 11.03 -32.49 -3.96
C ARG A 15 11.26 -33.38 -5.17
N TYR A 16 10.91 -34.66 -5.06
CA TYR A 16 11.15 -35.67 -6.07
C TYR A 16 9.93 -36.56 -6.21
N VAL A 17 9.66 -36.98 -7.44
CA VAL A 17 8.66 -37.98 -7.79
C VAL A 17 9.37 -39.14 -8.47
N LYS A 18 9.01 -40.36 -8.07
CA LYS A 18 9.49 -41.58 -8.69
C LYS A 18 8.47 -42.04 -9.71
N ASN A 19 8.90 -42.30 -10.94
CA ASN A 19 8.04 -42.95 -11.93
C ASN A 19 7.79 -44.40 -11.54
N GLU A 20 6.51 -44.81 -11.50
CA GLU A 20 6.13 -46.16 -11.11
C GLU A 20 6.60 -47.22 -12.11
N GLU A 21 6.60 -46.89 -13.41
CA GLU A 21 6.96 -47.82 -14.49
C GLU A 21 8.48 -47.95 -14.68
N THR A 22 9.21 -46.82 -14.70
CA THR A 22 10.66 -46.83 -14.98
C THR A 22 11.52 -46.88 -13.72
N GLY A 23 10.95 -46.56 -12.55
CA GLY A 23 11.68 -46.48 -11.28
C GLY A 23 12.61 -45.27 -11.15
N GLU A 24 12.70 -44.43 -12.17
CA GLU A 24 13.54 -43.23 -12.21
C GLU A 24 12.97 -42.13 -11.30
N VAL A 25 13.86 -41.32 -10.73
CA VAL A 25 13.52 -40.24 -9.80
C VAL A 25 13.76 -38.90 -10.48
N TYR A 26 12.71 -38.09 -10.58
CA TYR A 26 12.75 -36.76 -11.18
C TYR A 26 12.41 -35.68 -10.16
N PRO A 27 13.03 -34.49 -10.23
CA PRO A 27 12.65 -33.37 -9.37
C PRO A 27 11.26 -32.86 -9.74
N VAL A 28 10.44 -32.57 -8.73
CA VAL A 28 9.10 -31.99 -8.92
C VAL A 28 9.23 -30.54 -9.36
N GLN A 29 8.51 -30.16 -10.41
CA GLN A 29 8.45 -28.79 -10.90
C GLN A 29 6.99 -28.32 -10.98
N ASN A 30 6.62 -27.42 -10.07
CA ASN A 30 5.30 -26.78 -10.06
C ASN A 30 5.39 -25.47 -10.86
N VAL A 31 5.05 -25.52 -12.15
CA VAL A 31 5.04 -24.35 -13.03
C VAL A 31 3.62 -23.77 -13.11
N PRO A 32 3.39 -22.53 -12.66
CA PRO A 32 2.06 -21.93 -12.71
C PRO A 32 1.61 -21.65 -14.15
N LEU A 33 0.30 -21.76 -14.38
CA LEU A 33 -0.30 -21.44 -15.67
C LEU A 33 -0.29 -19.91 -15.92
N PRO A 34 -0.09 -19.46 -17.19
CA PRO A 34 -0.23 -18.06 -17.53
C PRO A 34 -1.71 -17.64 -17.42
N LEU A 35 -1.98 -16.66 -16.57
CA LEU A 35 -3.32 -16.17 -16.28
C LEU A 35 -3.54 -14.80 -16.90
N LEU A 36 -4.73 -14.60 -17.46
CA LEU A 36 -5.17 -13.31 -18.01
C LEU A 36 -6.13 -12.63 -17.03
N TYR A 37 -5.81 -11.38 -16.71
CA TYR A 37 -6.60 -10.55 -15.81
C TYR A 37 -7.26 -9.42 -16.62
N PRO A 38 -8.59 -9.44 -16.77
CA PRO A 38 -9.32 -8.33 -17.40
C PRO A 38 -9.41 -7.15 -16.41
N LYS A 39 -9.88 -5.98 -16.85
CA LYS A 39 -9.91 -4.77 -15.99
C LYS A 39 -10.89 -4.92 -14.82
N GLU A 40 -12.01 -5.58 -15.10
CA GLU A 40 -13.09 -5.93 -14.17
C GLU A 40 -12.60 -6.81 -13.01
N PHE A 41 -11.45 -7.47 -13.15
CA PHE A 41 -10.80 -8.21 -12.07
C PHE A 41 -10.50 -7.33 -10.86
N HIS A 42 -10.07 -6.08 -11.09
CA HIS A 42 -9.69 -5.16 -10.02
C HIS A 42 -10.90 -4.55 -9.29
N GLU A 43 -12.10 -4.68 -9.87
CA GLU A 43 -13.38 -4.23 -9.30
C GLU A 43 -14.08 -5.33 -8.47
N GLY A 44 -13.64 -6.58 -8.59
CA GLY A 44 -14.23 -7.74 -7.93
C GLY A 44 -13.28 -8.48 -7.00
N LEU A 45 -13.78 -9.56 -6.40
CA LEU A 45 -13.02 -10.48 -5.54
C LEU A 45 -13.07 -11.89 -6.14
N TRP A 46 -12.03 -12.26 -6.89
CA TRP A 46 -12.02 -13.53 -7.64
C TRP A 46 -11.22 -14.64 -6.95
N GLY A 47 -10.50 -14.36 -5.86
CA GLY A 47 -9.90 -15.40 -5.00
C GLY A 47 -8.76 -16.16 -5.67
N GLY A 48 -8.00 -15.46 -6.51
CA GLY A 48 -6.92 -16.04 -7.32
C GLY A 48 -7.40 -16.69 -8.61
N GLU A 49 -8.72 -16.77 -8.86
CA GLU A 49 -9.22 -17.17 -10.18
C GLU A 49 -8.95 -16.09 -11.23
N ALA A 50 -8.84 -16.51 -12.49
CA ALA A 50 -8.54 -15.65 -13.63
C ALA A 50 -8.98 -16.35 -14.92
N ILE A 51 -8.87 -15.64 -16.05
CA ILE A 51 -9.16 -16.23 -17.35
C ILE A 51 -7.94 -17.05 -17.78
N ILE A 52 -8.17 -18.29 -18.17
CA ILE A 52 -7.12 -19.15 -18.75
C ILE A 52 -7.32 -19.18 -20.26
N GLN A 53 -6.25 -18.91 -20.99
CA GLN A 53 -6.20 -19.11 -22.43
C GLN A 53 -5.38 -20.36 -22.74
N GLY A 54 -5.92 -21.25 -23.57
CA GLY A 54 -5.18 -22.44 -23.98
C GLY A 54 -5.84 -23.18 -25.12
N PHE A 55 -5.50 -24.46 -25.24
CA PHE A 55 -6.00 -25.33 -26.30
C PHE A 55 -6.65 -26.57 -25.69
N THR A 56 -7.74 -27.01 -26.28
CA THR A 56 -8.38 -28.28 -25.96
C THR A 56 -8.27 -29.24 -27.14
N LYS A 57 -8.21 -30.54 -26.84
CA LYS A 57 -8.29 -31.63 -27.81
C LYS A 57 -9.39 -32.60 -27.37
N LYS A 58 -10.15 -33.15 -28.33
CA LYS A 58 -11.16 -34.18 -28.05
C LYS A 58 -10.53 -35.54 -27.72
N HIS A 59 -9.47 -35.91 -28.43
CA HIS A 59 -8.66 -37.11 -28.19
C HIS A 59 -7.22 -36.86 -28.64
N LYS A 60 -6.28 -37.77 -28.34
CA LYS A 60 -4.82 -37.64 -28.58
C LYS A 60 -4.48 -37.16 -30.00
N TYR A 61 -5.15 -37.77 -31.00
CA TYR A 61 -4.94 -37.52 -32.43
C TYR A 61 -5.84 -36.43 -33.05
N ALA A 62 -6.76 -35.83 -32.28
CA ALA A 62 -7.60 -34.76 -32.80
C ALA A 62 -6.81 -33.46 -32.96
N ARG A 63 -7.22 -32.64 -33.94
CA ARG A 63 -6.73 -31.26 -34.06
C ARG A 63 -7.09 -30.47 -32.80
N ARG A 64 -6.13 -29.70 -32.29
CA ARG A 64 -6.35 -28.79 -31.15
C ARG A 64 -7.16 -27.57 -31.59
N TYR A 65 -8.03 -27.08 -30.71
CA TYR A 65 -8.77 -25.82 -30.91
C TYR A 65 -8.55 -24.88 -29.72
N PRO A 66 -8.50 -23.56 -29.93
CA PRO A 66 -8.32 -22.59 -28.86
C PRO A 66 -9.56 -22.56 -27.97
N ARG A 67 -9.36 -22.43 -26.65
CA ARG A 67 -10.42 -22.30 -25.65
C ARG A 67 -10.02 -21.29 -24.59
N PHE A 68 -10.99 -20.50 -24.16
CA PHE A 68 -10.90 -19.67 -22.97
C PHE A 68 -11.75 -20.29 -21.86
N TRP A 69 -11.20 -20.36 -20.66
CA TRP A 69 -11.92 -20.76 -19.47
C TRP A 69 -12.15 -19.53 -18.61
N PHE A 70 -13.40 -19.14 -18.47
CA PHE A 70 -13.83 -18.02 -17.64
C PHE A 70 -14.29 -18.53 -16.27
N PRO A 71 -13.98 -17.80 -15.18
CA PRO A 71 -14.53 -18.10 -13.88
C PRO A 71 -16.03 -17.77 -13.81
N THR A 72 -16.75 -18.45 -12.93
CA THR A 72 -18.16 -18.15 -12.70
C THR A 72 -18.30 -16.99 -11.73
N LEU A 73 -18.72 -15.83 -12.22
CA LEU A 73 -18.89 -14.62 -11.44
C LEU A 73 -20.33 -14.49 -10.93
N LYS A 74 -20.48 -14.06 -9.67
CA LYS A 74 -21.76 -13.81 -9.01
C LYS A 74 -21.72 -12.45 -8.30
N LYS A 75 -22.83 -11.71 -8.31
CA LYS A 75 -22.98 -10.53 -7.45
C LYS A 75 -23.44 -11.00 -6.08
N SER A 76 -22.70 -10.65 -5.04
CA SER A 76 -23.05 -10.97 -3.65
C SER A 76 -22.84 -9.74 -2.77
N VAL A 77 -23.46 -9.76 -1.59
CA VAL A 77 -23.25 -8.73 -0.57
C VAL A 77 -22.47 -9.37 0.57
N VAL A 78 -21.35 -8.77 0.93
CA VAL A 78 -20.50 -9.22 2.03
C VAL A 78 -20.48 -8.15 3.11
N TYR A 79 -20.52 -8.56 4.37
CA TYR A 79 -20.47 -7.66 5.51
C TYR A 79 -19.05 -7.60 6.09
N SER A 80 -18.56 -6.38 6.35
CA SER A 80 -17.33 -6.13 7.09
C SER A 80 -17.70 -5.69 8.51
N GLU A 81 -17.25 -6.46 9.50
CA GLU A 81 -17.48 -6.16 10.92
C GLU A 81 -16.68 -4.94 11.35
N VAL A 82 -15.43 -4.83 10.88
CA VAL A 82 -14.53 -3.72 11.24
C VAL A 82 -15.05 -2.39 10.69
N LEU A 83 -15.56 -2.39 9.45
CA LEU A 83 -16.06 -1.17 8.81
C LEU A 83 -17.54 -0.88 9.10
N ASP A 84 -18.27 -1.82 9.71
CA ASP A 84 -19.73 -1.78 9.92
C ASP A 84 -20.53 -1.50 8.64
N LYS A 85 -20.18 -2.21 7.55
CA LYS A 85 -20.75 -1.95 6.22
C LYS A 85 -21.01 -3.22 5.43
N TYR A 86 -22.16 -3.22 4.77
CA TYR A 86 -22.48 -4.15 3.69
C TYR A 86 -21.90 -3.64 2.37
N ILE A 87 -21.13 -4.49 1.69
CA ILE A 87 -20.44 -4.15 0.45
C ILE A 87 -20.96 -5.10 -0.64
N SER A 88 -21.54 -4.53 -1.70
CA SER A 88 -21.93 -5.29 -2.89
C SER A 88 -20.73 -5.51 -3.79
N VAL A 89 -20.32 -6.76 -4.01
CA VAL A 89 -19.12 -7.10 -4.78
C VAL A 89 -19.38 -8.27 -5.72
N VAL A 90 -18.67 -8.29 -6.86
CA VAL A 90 -18.63 -9.45 -7.75
C VAL A 90 -17.62 -10.46 -7.21
N VAL A 91 -18.10 -11.66 -6.90
CA VAL A 91 -17.34 -12.74 -6.27
C VAL A 91 -17.37 -14.01 -7.12
N THR A 92 -16.42 -14.91 -6.92
CA THR A 92 -16.43 -16.28 -7.42
C THR A 92 -16.95 -17.23 -6.34
N ASN A 93 -17.31 -18.47 -6.68
CA ASN A 93 -17.68 -19.44 -5.64
C ASN A 93 -16.50 -19.71 -4.70
N ARG A 94 -15.29 -19.80 -5.25
CA ARG A 94 -14.05 -19.96 -4.48
C ARG A 94 -13.87 -18.86 -3.45
N THR A 95 -14.15 -17.59 -3.76
CA THR A 95 -14.02 -16.54 -2.73
C THR A 95 -15.02 -16.69 -1.61
N ILE A 96 -16.24 -17.13 -1.89
CA ILE A 96 -17.22 -17.43 -0.86
C ILE A 96 -16.69 -18.56 0.04
N ASP A 97 -16.16 -19.62 -0.55
CA ASP A 97 -15.57 -20.74 0.18
C ASP A 97 -14.40 -20.28 1.06
N LEU A 98 -13.48 -19.47 0.52
CA LEU A 98 -12.35 -18.90 1.28
C LEU A 98 -12.83 -18.00 2.44
N ILE A 99 -13.86 -17.18 2.22
CA ILE A 99 -14.44 -16.36 3.29
C ILE A 99 -14.98 -17.24 4.43
N ASN A 100 -15.63 -18.35 4.08
CA ASN A 100 -16.13 -19.33 5.06
C ASN A 100 -14.99 -20.06 5.77
N GLU A 101 -13.97 -20.51 5.05
CA GLU A 101 -12.76 -21.17 5.59
C GLU A 101 -12.01 -20.27 6.59
N HIS A 102 -12.01 -18.96 6.35
CA HIS A 102 -11.36 -17.99 7.23
C HIS A 102 -12.25 -17.48 8.36
N TYR A 103 -13.51 -17.95 8.45
CA TYR A 103 -14.52 -17.56 9.44
C TYR A 103 -14.89 -16.07 9.40
N GLY A 104 -14.98 -15.49 8.20
CA GLY A 104 -15.43 -14.12 8.02
C GLY A 104 -14.65 -13.35 6.97
N PHE A 105 -15.27 -12.30 6.46
CA PHE A 105 -14.70 -11.50 5.37
C PHE A 105 -13.44 -10.74 5.77
N ASP A 106 -13.46 -10.10 6.94
CA ASP A 106 -12.31 -9.33 7.42
C ASP A 106 -11.14 -10.26 7.75
N HIS A 107 -11.40 -11.43 8.32
CA HIS A 107 -10.36 -12.46 8.50
C HIS A 107 -9.79 -12.95 7.18
N TYR A 108 -10.62 -13.19 6.17
CA TYR A 108 -10.16 -13.56 4.83
C TYR A 108 -9.20 -12.50 4.27
N LEU A 109 -9.60 -11.23 4.27
CA LEU A 109 -8.74 -10.16 3.75
C LEU A 109 -7.45 -10.02 4.56
N LEU A 110 -7.52 -10.05 5.89
CA LEU A 110 -6.34 -9.85 6.74
C LEU A 110 -5.36 -11.02 6.69
N LYS A 111 -5.85 -12.27 6.72
CA LYS A 111 -5.02 -13.49 6.67
C LYS A 111 -4.40 -13.73 5.29
N THR A 112 -5.10 -13.39 4.21
CA THR A 112 -4.59 -13.64 2.85
C THR A 112 -3.49 -12.65 2.43
N PRO A 113 -2.38 -13.13 1.85
CA PRO A 113 -1.32 -12.25 1.38
C PRO A 113 -1.75 -11.49 0.11
N ALA A 114 -1.12 -10.34 -0.14
CA ALA A 114 -1.43 -9.50 -1.30
C ALA A 114 -1.26 -10.22 -2.65
N CYS A 115 -0.31 -11.16 -2.72
CA CYS A 115 -0.04 -11.95 -3.92
C CYS A 115 -1.19 -12.88 -4.30
N ASP A 116 -2.03 -13.29 -3.35
CA ASP A 116 -3.18 -14.17 -3.59
C ASP A 116 -4.46 -13.38 -3.83
N LEU A 117 -4.63 -12.24 -3.13
CA LEU A 117 -5.78 -11.36 -3.37
C LEU A 117 -5.77 -10.77 -4.78
N LYS A 118 -4.62 -10.22 -5.21
CA LYS A 118 -4.33 -9.58 -6.52
C LYS A 118 -5.27 -8.44 -6.96
N SER A 119 -6.48 -8.35 -6.45
CA SER A 119 -7.48 -7.33 -6.77
C SER A 119 -7.18 -6.02 -6.05
N GLU A 120 -7.30 -4.90 -6.77
CA GLU A 120 -7.05 -3.57 -6.20
C GLU A 120 -8.12 -3.22 -5.16
N LEU A 121 -9.39 -3.54 -5.43
CA LEU A 121 -10.48 -3.34 -4.47
C LEU A 121 -10.21 -4.09 -3.16
N ALA A 122 -9.78 -5.35 -3.24
CA ALA A 122 -9.45 -6.15 -2.06
C ALA A 122 -8.37 -5.49 -1.19
N LEU A 123 -7.28 -5.03 -1.85
CA LEU A 123 -6.16 -4.38 -1.19
C LEU A 123 -6.55 -3.03 -0.57
N LYS A 124 -7.41 -2.26 -1.26
CA LYS A 124 -7.95 -1.00 -0.76
C LYS A 124 -8.83 -1.19 0.48
N ILE A 125 -9.73 -2.18 0.47
CA ILE A 125 -10.55 -2.52 1.63
C ILE A 125 -9.67 -3.01 2.79
N LYS A 126 -8.70 -3.90 2.51
CA LYS A 126 -7.74 -4.37 3.50
C LYS A 126 -6.98 -3.22 4.16
N ARG A 127 -6.49 -2.26 3.38
CA ARG A 127 -5.87 -1.04 3.92
C ARG A 127 -6.83 -0.26 4.81
N GLN A 128 -8.08 -0.07 4.37
CA GLN A 128 -9.07 0.68 5.15
C GLN A 128 -9.39 0.00 6.50
N ILE A 129 -9.53 -1.33 6.51
CA ILE A 129 -9.68 -2.14 7.72
C ILE A 129 -8.49 -1.91 8.65
N LEU A 130 -7.26 -2.06 8.16
CA LEU A 130 -6.05 -1.87 8.97
C LEU A 130 -5.94 -0.46 9.56
N LEU A 131 -6.28 0.58 8.78
CA LEU A 131 -6.31 1.97 9.28
C LEU A 131 -7.37 2.17 10.37
N SER A 132 -8.58 1.64 10.17
CA SER A 132 -9.66 1.75 11.16
C SER A 132 -9.36 1.03 12.48
N LEU A 133 -8.67 -0.12 12.40
CA LEU A 133 -8.18 -0.84 13.57
C LEU A 133 -7.08 -0.06 14.31
N LEU A 134 -6.16 0.56 13.56
CA LEU A 134 -5.06 1.35 14.14
C LEU A 134 -5.57 2.62 14.84
N ASP A 135 -6.41 3.39 14.16
CA ASP A 135 -6.96 4.64 14.70
C ASP A 135 -8.09 4.40 15.73
N LYS A 136 -8.53 3.15 15.90
CA LYS A 136 -9.66 2.75 16.76
C LYS A 136 -10.92 3.58 16.47
N THR A 137 -11.21 3.82 15.19
CA THR A 137 -12.38 4.57 14.73
C THR A 137 -13.65 3.71 14.58
N LEU A 138 -13.57 2.46 15.01
CA LEU A 138 -14.63 1.45 15.01
C LEU A 138 -15.77 1.88 15.95
N TYR A 139 -17.03 1.69 15.53
CA TYR A 139 -18.27 1.87 16.30
C TYR A 139 -18.21 3.03 17.30
N PRO A 140 -18.34 4.29 16.84
CA PRO A 140 -18.25 5.46 17.72
C PRO A 140 -19.34 5.47 18.81
N ASP A 141 -20.50 4.87 18.53
CA ASP A 141 -21.67 4.88 19.41
C ASP A 141 -21.64 3.75 20.46
N ASP A 142 -20.98 2.62 20.16
CA ASP A 142 -20.99 1.39 20.98
C ASP A 142 -19.58 1.00 21.46
N PRO A 143 -19.13 1.44 22.66
CA PRO A 143 -17.78 1.17 23.15
C PRO A 143 -17.52 -0.32 23.44
N VAL A 144 -18.54 -1.05 23.87
CA VAL A 144 -18.42 -2.50 24.18
C VAL A 144 -18.10 -3.29 22.91
N LYS A 145 -18.90 -3.12 21.85
CA LYS A 145 -18.66 -3.77 20.55
C LYS A 145 -17.31 -3.37 19.96
N LYS A 146 -16.94 -2.10 20.11
CA LYS A 146 -15.63 -1.59 19.67
C LYS A 146 -14.48 -2.38 20.31
N GLU A 147 -14.51 -2.61 21.62
CA GLU A 147 -13.47 -3.37 22.31
C GLU A 147 -13.49 -4.85 21.92
N GLU A 148 -14.67 -5.46 21.78
CA GLU A 148 -14.83 -6.84 21.31
C GLU A 148 -14.20 -7.05 19.92
N ILE A 149 -14.55 -6.20 18.96
CA ILE A 149 -14.07 -6.29 17.58
C ILE A 149 -12.57 -5.96 17.52
N TYR A 150 -12.12 -4.94 18.26
CA TYR A 150 -10.69 -4.64 18.35
C TYR A 150 -9.90 -5.84 18.90
N ASN A 151 -10.40 -6.50 19.95
CA ASN A 151 -9.76 -7.68 20.52
C ASN A 151 -9.73 -8.87 19.55
N LYS A 152 -10.73 -9.01 18.68
CA LYS A 152 -10.79 -10.05 17.64
C LYS A 152 -9.73 -9.86 16.54
N TYR A 153 -9.41 -8.62 16.16
CA TYR A 153 -8.52 -8.34 15.01
C TYR A 153 -7.16 -7.73 15.37
N LYS A 154 -6.89 -7.41 16.65
CA LYS A 154 -5.63 -6.76 17.08
C LYS A 154 -4.36 -7.52 16.69
N GLU A 155 -4.43 -8.85 16.58
CA GLU A 155 -3.29 -9.70 16.22
C GLU A 155 -2.72 -9.34 14.84
N TYR A 156 -3.56 -8.87 13.90
CA TYR A 156 -3.10 -8.52 12.56
C TYR A 156 -2.28 -7.22 12.53
N LEU A 157 -2.38 -6.36 13.55
CA LEU A 157 -1.63 -5.11 13.61
C LEU A 157 -0.15 -5.32 13.91
N THR A 158 0.24 -6.43 14.55
CA THR A 158 1.66 -6.66 14.92
C THR A 158 2.55 -6.83 13.70
N ALA A 159 1.98 -7.19 12.55
CA ALA A 159 2.70 -7.39 11.30
C ALA A 159 2.98 -6.10 10.53
N TYR A 160 2.37 -4.96 10.91
CA TYR A 160 2.41 -3.74 10.11
C TYR A 160 2.70 -2.49 10.94
N THR A 161 3.51 -1.58 10.40
CA THR A 161 3.66 -0.23 10.96
C THR A 161 2.63 0.75 10.37
N ARG A 162 2.36 1.86 11.07
CA ARG A 162 1.46 2.93 10.59
C ARG A 162 1.84 3.41 9.18
N GLY A 163 3.14 3.60 8.96
CA GLY A 163 3.68 4.00 7.66
C GLY A 163 3.40 2.95 6.59
N GLU A 164 3.70 1.69 6.85
CA GLU A 164 3.47 0.59 5.90
C GLU A 164 2.00 0.47 5.48
N ILE A 165 1.08 0.56 6.43
CA ILE A 165 -0.38 0.46 6.16
C ILE A 165 -0.80 1.57 5.20
N GLU A 166 -0.31 2.80 5.40
CA GLU A 166 -0.70 3.96 4.59
C GLU A 166 -0.33 3.79 3.11
N TRP A 167 0.74 3.04 2.82
CA TRP A 167 1.21 2.73 1.47
C TRP A 167 0.70 1.39 0.94
N TYR A 168 0.11 0.56 1.80
CA TYR A 168 -0.36 -0.77 1.44
C TYR A 168 -1.49 -0.72 0.40
N GLY A 169 -1.37 -1.51 -0.66
CA GLY A 169 -2.45 -1.65 -1.65
C GLY A 169 -2.65 -0.44 -2.56
N LEU A 170 -1.78 0.57 -2.51
CA LEU A 170 -1.74 1.63 -3.52
C LEU A 170 -1.16 1.07 -4.82
N THR A 171 -1.78 1.43 -5.94
CA THR A 171 -1.18 1.16 -7.25
C THR A 171 0.08 2.00 -7.42
N TYR A 172 0.96 1.61 -8.34
CA TYR A 172 2.17 2.38 -8.65
C TYR A 172 1.86 3.86 -8.94
N LYS A 173 0.80 4.12 -9.73
CA LYS A 173 0.38 5.49 -10.06
C LYS A 173 -0.10 6.27 -8.83
N GLU A 174 -0.94 5.65 -8.00
CA GLU A 174 -1.44 6.27 -6.77
C GLU A 174 -0.30 6.53 -5.77
N ALA A 175 0.67 5.61 -5.67
CA ALA A 175 1.86 5.77 -4.85
C ALA A 175 2.73 6.93 -5.34
N CYS A 176 2.98 7.05 -6.63
CA CYS A 176 3.69 8.20 -7.20
C CYS A 176 2.96 9.51 -6.89
N GLN A 177 1.64 9.57 -7.08
CA GLN A 177 0.85 10.77 -6.79
C GLN A 177 0.93 11.15 -5.31
N LYS A 178 0.81 10.17 -4.41
CA LYS A 178 0.95 10.38 -2.97
C LYS A 178 2.34 10.90 -2.60
N PHE A 179 3.38 10.32 -3.19
CA PHE A 179 4.76 10.74 -2.96
C PHE A 179 5.02 12.17 -3.43
N ILE A 180 4.51 12.54 -4.61
CA ILE A 180 4.62 13.90 -5.14
C ILE A 180 3.94 14.89 -4.20
N LYS A 181 2.69 14.63 -3.77
CA LYS A 181 1.98 15.48 -2.81
C LYS A 181 2.74 15.67 -1.50
N GLN A 182 3.25 14.58 -0.92
CA GLN A 182 4.06 14.67 0.30
C GLN A 182 5.35 15.46 0.11
N ASN A 183 5.97 15.41 -1.07
CA ASN A 183 7.16 16.20 -1.38
C ASN A 183 6.82 17.67 -1.61
N GLU A 184 5.67 17.97 -2.23
CA GLU A 184 5.18 19.35 -2.41
C GLU A 184 4.87 19.99 -1.05
N GLU A 185 4.22 19.25 -0.14
CA GLU A 185 3.94 19.71 1.23
C GLU A 185 5.21 19.92 2.06
N LYS A 186 6.21 19.03 1.92
CA LYS A 186 7.50 19.17 2.62
C LYS A 186 8.35 20.29 2.03
N ASN A 187 8.32 20.44 0.72
CA ASN A 187 9.07 21.43 -0.04
C ASN A 187 8.16 22.57 -0.48
N GLU A 188 7.47 23.21 0.48
CA GLU A 188 6.78 24.46 0.19
C GLU A 188 7.77 25.43 -0.47
N VAL A 189 7.48 25.86 -1.70
CA VAL A 189 8.34 26.76 -2.45
C VAL A 189 8.29 28.13 -1.80
N LYS A 190 9.20 28.37 -0.85
CA LYS A 190 9.37 29.66 -0.20
C LYS A 190 10.17 30.58 -1.12
N PRO A 191 9.79 31.87 -1.24
CA PRO A 191 10.54 32.80 -2.07
C PRO A 191 11.97 32.96 -1.56
N LEU A 192 12.95 32.91 -2.46
CA LEU A 192 14.39 33.01 -2.17
C LEU A 192 14.76 34.26 -1.35
N LYS A 193 13.98 35.35 -1.49
CA LYS A 193 14.13 36.57 -0.69
C LYS A 193 14.17 36.29 0.82
N LEU A 194 13.36 35.34 1.30
CA LEU A 194 13.34 34.98 2.73
C LEU A 194 14.65 34.29 3.15
N GLN A 195 15.17 33.41 2.31
CA GLN A 195 16.45 32.73 2.53
C GLN A 195 17.61 33.72 2.53
N TYR A 196 17.73 34.57 1.50
CA TYR A 196 18.78 35.60 1.42
C TYR A 196 18.70 36.61 2.56
N ARG A 197 17.48 36.98 3.00
CA ARG A 197 17.31 37.85 4.17
C ARG A 197 17.85 37.18 5.44
N SER A 198 17.56 35.90 5.66
CA SER A 198 18.11 35.18 6.82
C SER A 198 19.63 35.03 6.77
N GLU A 199 20.19 34.78 5.58
CA GLU A 199 21.64 34.68 5.37
C GLU A 199 22.34 36.02 5.64
N LEU A 200 21.79 37.13 5.14
CA LEU A 200 22.35 38.47 5.37
C LEU A 200 22.30 38.84 6.86
N ILE A 201 21.19 38.54 7.56
CA ILE A 201 21.10 38.77 9.01
C ILE A 201 22.14 37.92 9.77
N ALA A 202 22.39 36.68 9.35
CA ALA A 202 23.42 35.83 9.95
C ALA A 202 24.83 36.40 9.73
N GLN A 203 25.13 36.85 8.51
CA GLN A 203 26.41 37.50 8.18
C GLN A 203 26.63 38.76 9.02
N LEU A 204 25.63 39.64 9.13
CA LEU A 204 25.74 40.85 9.95
C LEU A 204 25.98 40.54 11.43
N LYS A 205 25.32 39.51 11.98
CA LYS A 205 25.54 39.07 13.38
C LYS A 205 26.95 38.52 13.59
N GLU A 206 27.46 37.76 12.62
CA GLU A 206 28.85 37.27 12.65
C GLU A 206 29.84 38.44 12.60
N GLU A 207 29.63 39.41 11.71
CA GLU A 207 30.44 40.63 11.63
C GLU A 207 30.39 41.44 12.93
N GLU A 208 29.21 41.67 13.50
CA GLU A 208 29.04 42.34 14.80
C GLU A 208 29.81 41.62 15.92
N SER A 209 29.77 40.28 15.94
CA SER A 209 30.52 39.49 16.92
C SER A 209 32.04 39.61 16.73
N GLN A 210 32.52 39.65 15.48
CA GLN A 210 33.93 39.87 15.16
C GLN A 210 34.39 41.30 15.49
N ILE A 211 33.52 42.29 15.28
CA ILE A 211 33.75 43.70 15.64
C ILE A 211 33.73 43.88 17.17
N ALA A 212 32.86 43.18 17.91
CA ALA A 212 32.84 43.22 19.37
C ALA A 212 34.11 42.62 19.99
N VAL A 213 34.70 41.60 19.35
CA VAL A 213 36.00 41.02 19.75
C VAL A 213 37.16 41.99 19.40
N LYS A 214 37.04 42.78 18.33
CA LYS A 214 37.97 43.86 17.97
C LYS A 214 37.50 45.21 18.53
N LYS A 215 37.77 45.51 19.83
CA LYS A 215 37.43 46.81 20.45
C LYS A 215 37.63 47.99 19.47
N PRO A 216 36.63 48.86 19.25
CA PRO A 216 36.77 49.95 18.30
C PRO A 216 37.82 50.94 18.81
N SER A 217 38.80 51.27 17.98
CA SER A 217 39.56 52.51 18.13
C SER A 217 38.58 53.67 17.92
N VAL A 218 38.43 54.51 18.95
CA VAL A 218 37.58 55.69 18.91
C VAL A 218 38.16 56.66 17.88
N TRP A 219 37.52 56.76 16.71
CA TRP A 219 37.81 57.80 15.73
C TRP A 219 37.05 59.07 16.14
N LYS A 220 37.78 60.05 16.69
CA LYS A 220 37.27 61.42 16.83
C LYS A 220 37.26 62.08 15.45
N LEU A 221 36.09 62.41 14.92
CA LEU A 221 35.96 63.25 13.72
C LEU A 221 36.23 64.71 14.13
N PRO A 222 37.25 65.38 13.57
CA PRO A 222 37.35 66.82 13.70
C PRO A 222 36.34 67.41 12.71
N TRP A 223 35.45 68.26 13.24
CA TRP A 223 34.58 69.15 12.47
C TRP A 223 33.25 68.55 11.96
N ASN A 224 32.14 69.04 12.54
CA ASN A 224 30.78 68.83 12.08
C ASN A 224 30.24 70.16 11.49
N PRO A 225 30.00 70.27 10.17
CA PRO A 225 29.64 71.54 9.54
C PRO A 225 28.14 71.91 9.67
N PHE A 226 27.34 71.11 10.39
CA PHE A 226 25.88 71.32 10.50
C PHE A 226 25.41 71.85 11.87
N THR A 227 26.31 72.22 12.77
CA THR A 227 25.91 72.91 14.01
C THR A 227 25.88 74.42 13.78
N SER A 228 24.69 74.97 13.52
CA SER A 228 24.47 76.42 13.56
C SER A 228 24.55 76.88 15.02
N SER A 229 25.66 77.51 15.42
CA SER A 229 25.68 78.32 16.64
C SER A 229 25.01 79.66 16.32
N LYS A 230 23.75 79.82 16.70
CA LYS A 230 23.15 81.16 16.82
C LYS A 230 23.79 81.85 18.02
N SER A 231 24.52 82.92 17.75
CA SER A 231 24.95 83.89 18.77
C SER A 231 23.78 84.78 19.14
N ASN A 232 23.38 84.75 20.41
CA ASN A 232 22.91 85.89 21.21
C ASN A 232 23.06 85.53 22.69
#